data_AF-A0A519EYX8-F1
#
_entry.id   AF-A0A519EYX8-F1
#
_cell.length_a   1.000
_cell.length_b   1.000
_cell.length_c   1.000
_cell.angle_alpha   90.00
_cell.angle_beta   90.00
_cell.angle_gamma   90.00
#
_symmetry.space_group_name_H-M   'P 1'
#
loop_
_entity.id
_entity.type
_entity.pdbx_description
1 polymer ?
#
loop_
_entity_poly.entity_id
_entity_poly.type
_entity_poly.pdbx_seq_one_letter_code
_entity_poly.pdbx_strand_id
1 'polypeptide(L)'
;MQFLNASFKEKDAVKALGARFDFAAKKWFVPEGMDLQPFAPWLPAKAVVSGPSTHQDEDKRFRASRAQTANVDVAFHSCTTDEAPDFLADVRSGSKAPAAQRPAPAPVPTDWIPAVASVMPAFAPVAAPATARGIPLSQLLASVSTAIMQGFSSTWVTLELVSVRNHASGHVYLEVGDNRNGSATAKCSATIWKSGAGIVSDFEKSTGARFAAGVKLLVRARPVFKAMFGFSLEIDAIDPQYTLGDLEARKREIRERLTRERVFGDADVESGA
;
A
#
# COMPACT_ATOMS: atom_id res chain seq x y z
N MET A 1 27.23 -27.50 -20.83
CA MET A 1 25.78 -27.43 -20.57
C MET A 1 25.43 -25.96 -20.57
N GLN A 2 24.41 -25.51 -21.31
CA GLN A 2 24.14 -24.09 -21.49
C GLN A 2 22.87 -23.68 -20.74
N PHE A 3 22.95 -22.67 -19.88
CA PHE A 3 21.79 -22.13 -19.16
C PHE A 3 21.01 -21.12 -19.98
N LEU A 4 19.68 -21.14 -19.85
CA LEU A 4 18.74 -20.25 -20.54
C LEU A 4 18.11 -19.26 -19.54
N ASN A 5 17.82 -18.05 -20.01
CA ASN A 5 17.13 -17.01 -19.25
C ASN A 5 15.65 -16.90 -19.68
N ALA A 6 14.91 -18.00 -19.50
CA ALA A 6 13.50 -18.08 -19.88
C ALA A 6 12.58 -17.68 -18.72
N SER A 7 11.55 -16.87 -19.01
CA SER A 7 10.56 -16.46 -18.01
C SER A 7 9.49 -17.56 -17.81
N PHE A 8 8.69 -17.45 -16.74
CA PHE A 8 7.65 -18.44 -16.42
C PHE A 8 6.61 -18.63 -17.53
N LYS A 9 6.33 -17.57 -18.32
CA LYS A 9 5.37 -17.64 -19.44
C LYS A 9 5.88 -18.47 -20.62
N GLU A 10 7.19 -18.67 -20.73
CA GLU A 10 7.86 -19.32 -21.87
C GLU A 10 8.34 -20.74 -21.52
N LYS A 11 8.07 -21.19 -20.29
CA LYS A 11 8.47 -22.50 -19.75
C LYS A 11 8.02 -23.66 -20.63
N ASP A 12 6.78 -23.64 -21.13
CA ASP A 12 6.25 -24.75 -21.90
C ASP A 12 6.88 -24.82 -23.30
N ALA A 13 7.25 -23.69 -23.89
CA ALA A 13 7.98 -23.62 -25.16
C ALA A 13 9.43 -24.15 -25.00
N VAL A 14 10.12 -23.75 -23.93
CA VAL A 14 11.50 -24.18 -23.65
C VAL A 14 11.55 -25.68 -23.30
N LYS A 15 10.53 -26.19 -22.60
CA LYS A 15 10.39 -27.63 -22.31
C LYS A 15 10.06 -28.45 -23.57
N ALA A 16 9.22 -27.93 -24.47
CA ALA A 16 8.86 -28.60 -25.72
C ALA A 16 10.08 -28.77 -26.66
N LEU A 17 11.03 -27.84 -26.62
CA LEU A 17 12.27 -27.90 -27.38
C LEU A 17 13.33 -28.82 -26.75
N GLY A 18 13.06 -29.42 -25.59
CA GLY A 18 13.94 -30.41 -24.96
C GLY A 18 14.89 -29.85 -23.90
N ALA A 19 14.74 -28.59 -23.48
CA ALA A 19 15.49 -28.06 -22.35
C ALA A 19 15.02 -28.73 -21.04
N ARG A 20 15.98 -28.97 -20.15
CA ARG A 20 15.74 -29.55 -18.83
C ARG A 20 15.80 -28.47 -17.77
N PHE A 21 15.00 -28.62 -16.73
CA PHE A 21 15.04 -27.71 -15.60
C PHE A 21 15.97 -28.28 -14.54
N ASP A 22 17.03 -27.54 -14.22
CA ASP A 22 17.89 -27.86 -13.10
C ASP A 22 17.26 -27.32 -11.82
N PHE A 23 16.89 -28.20 -10.89
CA PHE A 23 16.32 -27.82 -9.60
C PHE A 23 17.36 -27.22 -8.63
N ALA A 24 18.64 -27.57 -8.77
CA ALA A 24 19.73 -27.02 -7.98
C ALA A 24 20.03 -25.58 -8.41
N ALA A 25 20.13 -25.34 -9.72
CA ALA A 25 20.35 -23.99 -10.27
C ALA A 25 19.05 -23.16 -10.44
N LYS A 26 17.88 -23.79 -10.31
CA LYS A 26 16.54 -23.23 -10.65
C LYS A 26 16.48 -22.57 -12.02
N LYS A 27 17.23 -23.11 -12.97
CA LYS A 27 17.40 -22.56 -14.31
C LYS A 27 17.13 -23.64 -15.34
N TRP A 28 16.62 -23.22 -16.48
CA TRP A 28 16.53 -24.07 -17.66
C TRP A 28 17.94 -24.25 -18.24
N PHE A 29 18.27 -25.46 -18.64
CA PHE A 29 19.53 -25.79 -19.28
C PHE A 29 19.34 -26.75 -20.44
N VAL A 30 20.20 -26.62 -21.44
CA VAL A 30 20.27 -27.53 -22.59
C VAL A 30 21.45 -28.49 -22.38
N PRO A 31 21.23 -29.83 -22.41
CA PRO A 31 22.30 -30.81 -22.33
C PRO A 31 23.24 -30.71 -23.55
N GLU A 32 24.51 -31.08 -23.36
CA GLU A 32 25.52 -31.02 -24.43
C GLU A 32 25.22 -32.06 -25.51
N GLY A 33 25.12 -31.62 -26.78
CA GLY A 33 24.79 -32.46 -27.93
C GLY A 33 23.44 -32.17 -28.61
N MET A 34 22.68 -31.18 -28.14
CA MET A 34 21.43 -30.72 -28.76
C MET A 34 21.62 -29.40 -29.51
N ASP A 35 20.91 -29.22 -30.62
CA ASP A 35 20.97 -28.00 -31.43
C ASP A 35 20.52 -26.77 -30.63
N LEU A 36 21.38 -25.76 -30.59
CA LEU A 36 21.21 -24.53 -29.82
C LEU A 36 20.49 -23.43 -30.63
N GLN A 37 20.33 -23.62 -31.94
CA GLN A 37 19.74 -22.63 -32.84
C GLN A 37 18.29 -22.25 -32.47
N PRO A 38 17.41 -23.19 -32.05
CA PRO A 38 16.05 -22.84 -31.60
C PRO A 38 16.01 -22.07 -30.27
N PHE A 39 17.09 -22.14 -29.48
CA PHE A 39 17.18 -21.52 -28.16
C PHE A 39 17.81 -20.12 -28.18
N ALA A 40 18.13 -19.59 -29.36
CA ALA A 40 18.73 -18.26 -29.54
C ALA A 40 18.04 -17.12 -28.77
N PRO A 41 16.69 -17.05 -28.67
CA PRO A 41 15.99 -15.99 -27.95
C PRO A 41 16.23 -16.00 -26.43
N TRP A 42 16.60 -17.15 -25.86
CA TRP A 42 16.73 -17.36 -24.42
C TRP A 42 18.18 -17.59 -23.97
N LEU A 43 19.14 -17.50 -24.89
CA LEU A 43 20.57 -17.53 -24.55
C LEU A 43 20.95 -16.22 -23.84
N PRO A 44 21.70 -16.27 -22.72
CA PRO A 44 22.26 -15.07 -22.13
C PRO A 44 23.21 -14.45 -23.15
N ALA A 45 22.96 -13.20 -23.55
CA ALA A 45 23.85 -12.46 -24.44
C ALA A 45 25.29 -12.59 -23.91
N LYS A 46 26.18 -13.16 -24.73
CA LYS A 46 27.57 -13.46 -24.38
C LYS A 46 28.33 -12.15 -24.15
N ALA A 47 28.32 -11.67 -22.91
CA ALA A 47 29.12 -10.54 -22.48
C ALA A 47 30.61 -10.93 -22.53
N VAL A 48 31.39 -10.12 -23.23
CA VAL A 48 32.85 -10.16 -23.25
C VAL A 48 33.38 -9.90 -21.83
N VAL A 49 34.33 -10.71 -21.41
CA VAL A 49 34.95 -10.85 -20.09
C VAL A 49 35.86 -9.67 -19.71
N SER A 50 35.87 -9.28 -18.43
CA SER A 50 37.06 -9.07 -17.57
C SER A 50 36.62 -8.83 -16.11
N GLY A 51 37.10 -9.67 -15.16
CA GLY A 51 36.87 -9.52 -13.70
C GLY A 51 37.92 -8.63 -13.00
N PRO A 52 38.13 -8.70 -11.65
CA PRO A 52 37.54 -9.64 -10.67
C PRO A 52 37.07 -9.05 -9.30
N SER A 53 36.47 -9.93 -8.48
CA SER A 53 36.50 -9.99 -7.00
C SER A 53 35.39 -9.30 -6.16
N THR A 54 34.41 -10.07 -5.62
CA THR A 54 34.26 -10.61 -4.22
C THR A 54 33.61 -9.58 -3.26
N HIS A 55 32.57 -9.79 -2.44
CA HIS A 55 31.91 -10.93 -1.77
C HIS A 55 30.38 -10.69 -1.75
N GLN A 56 29.58 -11.74 -1.97
CA GLN A 56 28.19 -11.82 -1.51
C GLN A 56 28.04 -13.16 -0.79
N ASP A 57 27.95 -13.09 0.54
CA ASP A 57 27.43 -14.16 1.38
C ASP A 57 25.93 -13.87 1.58
N GLU A 58 25.05 -14.80 1.15
CA GLU A 58 24.27 -15.68 2.05
C GLU A 58 23.08 -14.95 2.74
N ASP A 59 21.88 -15.49 2.94
CA ASP A 59 21.21 -16.67 2.45
C ASP A 59 19.69 -16.45 2.71
N LYS A 60 18.88 -17.05 1.85
CA LYS A 60 17.68 -17.84 2.16
C LYS A 60 16.91 -17.56 3.47
N ARG A 61 15.59 -17.31 3.35
CA ARG A 61 14.51 -18.31 3.59
C ARG A 61 14.37 -18.59 5.09
N PHE A 62 13.25 -18.28 5.73
CA PHE A 62 12.29 -19.34 6.03
C PHE A 62 10.86 -18.79 6.13
N ARG A 63 10.05 -19.27 5.20
CA ARG A 63 8.63 -19.53 5.39
C ARG A 63 8.55 -20.94 5.99
N ALA A 64 7.99 -21.08 7.18
CA ALA A 64 7.16 -22.20 7.60
C ALA A 64 6.72 -21.99 9.05
N SER A 65 5.41 -21.82 9.28
CA SER A 65 4.67 -22.87 9.98
C SER A 65 3.18 -22.73 9.72
N ARG A 66 2.53 -23.88 9.74
CA ARG A 66 1.22 -24.24 9.22
C ARG A 66 0.38 -24.72 10.39
N ALA A 67 -0.86 -24.27 10.51
CA ALA A 67 -1.98 -24.99 11.15
C ALA A 67 -3.25 -24.15 10.87
N GLN A 68 -4.18 -24.59 10.02
CA GLN A 68 -5.23 -25.58 10.31
C GLN A 68 -6.39 -24.98 11.11
N THR A 69 -7.49 -24.65 10.41
CA THR A 69 -8.90 -24.80 10.82
C THR A 69 -9.78 -24.22 9.69
N ALA A 70 -10.59 -25.07 9.05
CA ALA A 70 -12.01 -25.26 9.31
C ALA A 70 -12.86 -24.17 8.62
N ASN A 71 -13.49 -24.57 7.51
CA ASN A 71 -14.55 -23.81 6.85
C ASN A 71 -15.68 -23.59 7.84
N VAL A 72 -16.08 -22.33 8.03
CA VAL A 72 -17.38 -21.98 8.60
C VAL A 72 -18.11 -21.13 7.58
N ASP A 73 -19.23 -21.70 7.12
CA ASP A 73 -20.28 -21.03 6.37
C ASP A 73 -20.65 -19.68 7.00
N VAL A 74 -20.51 -18.60 6.24
CA VAL A 74 -21.08 -17.30 6.61
C VAL A 74 -22.38 -17.14 5.84
N ALA A 75 -23.46 -17.53 6.50
CA ALA A 75 -24.82 -17.16 6.11
C ALA A 75 -24.96 -15.63 6.13
N PHE A 76 -25.18 -15.06 4.96
CA PHE A 76 -25.51 -13.65 4.77
C PHE A 76 -26.93 -13.41 5.32
N HIS A 77 -27.05 -12.85 6.52
CA HIS A 77 -28.30 -12.27 6.98
C HIS A 77 -28.28 -10.77 6.70
N SER A 78 -29.08 -10.38 5.71
CA SER A 78 -29.55 -9.02 5.53
C SER A 78 -30.35 -8.59 6.77
N CYS A 79 -29.96 -7.47 7.39
CA CYS A 79 -30.86 -6.73 8.25
C CYS A 79 -30.99 -5.31 7.69
N THR A 80 -32.25 -4.95 7.45
CA THR A 80 -32.72 -3.69 6.89
C THR A 80 -33.23 -2.81 8.04
N THR A 81 -33.45 -1.52 7.76
CA THR A 81 -34.08 -0.48 8.61
C THR A 81 -33.23 0.00 9.80
N ASP A 82 -33.27 1.25 10.27
CA ASP A 82 -34.13 2.42 10.03
C ASP A 82 -33.47 3.67 10.66
N GLU A 83 -33.93 4.85 10.25
CA GLU A 83 -33.85 6.17 10.92
C GLU A 83 -32.51 6.78 11.38
N ALA A 84 -32.20 7.94 10.80
CA ALA A 84 -31.47 9.03 11.47
C ALA A 84 -32.33 10.31 11.37
N PRO A 85 -32.58 11.01 12.48
CA PRO A 85 -33.50 12.15 12.50
C PRO A 85 -32.84 13.47 12.08
N ASP A 86 -33.74 14.30 11.56
CA ASP A 86 -33.70 15.75 11.37
C ASP A 86 -32.94 16.51 12.46
N PHE A 87 -31.94 17.31 12.08
CA PHE A 87 -31.42 18.37 12.95
C PHE A 87 -31.02 19.62 12.18
N LEU A 88 -31.92 20.60 12.32
CA LEU A 88 -31.77 22.06 12.28
C LEU A 88 -31.34 22.79 11.00
N ALA A 89 -32.38 23.39 10.44
CA ALA A 89 -32.35 24.66 9.74
C ALA A 89 -32.07 25.87 10.65
N ASP A 90 -31.68 26.95 9.96
CA ASP A 90 -31.82 28.37 10.28
C ASP A 90 -30.69 29.07 11.08
N VAL A 91 -29.83 29.79 10.34
CA VAL A 91 -29.61 31.22 10.57
C VAL A 91 -29.49 31.95 9.22
N ARG A 92 -30.50 32.79 8.97
CA ARG A 92 -30.59 33.81 7.91
C ARG A 92 -29.57 34.96 8.05
N SER A 93 -29.25 35.50 6.87
CA SER A 93 -29.16 36.95 6.54
C SER A 93 -27.84 37.71 6.77
N GLY A 94 -27.10 37.87 5.66
CA GLY A 94 -27.05 39.16 4.93
C GLY A 94 -26.03 40.22 5.36
N SER A 95 -25.06 40.52 4.48
CA SER A 95 -24.50 41.85 4.17
C SER A 95 -23.42 41.71 3.08
N LYS A 96 -23.72 42.04 1.82
CA LYS A 96 -23.42 43.30 1.11
C LYS A 96 -21.93 43.51 0.80
N ALA A 97 -21.61 43.39 -0.50
CA ALA A 97 -20.31 43.64 -1.12
C ALA A 97 -19.82 45.10 -0.97
N PRO A 98 -18.54 45.34 -1.27
CA PRO A 98 -18.28 46.18 -2.43
C PRO A 98 -17.29 45.57 -3.43
N ALA A 99 -17.58 45.85 -4.69
CA ALA A 99 -16.86 45.44 -5.88
C ALA A 99 -15.47 46.06 -5.96
N ALA A 100 -14.45 45.23 -6.19
CA ALA A 100 -13.15 45.67 -6.68
C ALA A 100 -13.13 45.52 -8.20
N GLN A 101 -13.14 46.65 -8.91
CA GLN A 101 -12.92 46.73 -10.36
C GLN A 101 -11.58 46.05 -10.74
N ARG A 102 -11.66 45.03 -11.61
CA ARG A 102 -10.51 44.59 -12.41
C ARG A 102 -10.29 45.57 -13.56
N PRO A 103 -9.05 45.99 -13.86
CA PRO A 103 -8.78 46.76 -15.07
C PRO A 103 -9.01 45.91 -16.33
N ALA A 104 -9.60 46.54 -17.35
CA ALA A 104 -9.87 45.96 -18.66
C ALA A 104 -8.57 45.64 -19.43
N PRO A 105 -8.50 44.54 -20.20
CA PRO A 105 -7.39 44.30 -21.11
C PRO A 105 -7.49 45.17 -22.38
N ALA A 106 -6.34 45.68 -22.83
CA ALA A 106 -6.17 46.50 -24.03
C ALA A 106 -6.57 45.76 -25.33
N PRO A 107 -6.97 46.47 -26.39
CA PRO A 107 -7.32 45.87 -27.68
C PRO A 107 -6.07 45.38 -28.41
N VAL A 108 -6.09 44.11 -28.83
CA VAL A 108 -5.09 43.54 -29.75
C VAL A 108 -5.37 44.01 -31.20
N PRO A 109 -4.33 44.26 -32.02
CA PRO A 109 -4.52 44.65 -33.41
C PRO A 109 -5.16 43.54 -34.24
N THR A 110 -6.22 43.91 -34.95
CA THR A 110 -6.90 43.10 -35.96
C THR A 110 -6.13 43.25 -37.27
N ASP A 111 -5.24 42.32 -37.57
CA ASP A 111 -4.78 42.05 -38.95
C ASP A 111 -3.92 40.78 -38.96
N TRP A 112 -4.61 39.63 -39.12
CA TRP A 112 -4.11 38.37 -39.68
C TRP A 112 -5.09 37.25 -39.32
N ILE A 113 -6.03 36.95 -40.22
CA ILE A 113 -6.70 35.64 -40.26
C ILE A 113 -6.77 35.23 -41.74
N PRO A 114 -5.89 34.36 -42.26
CA PRO A 114 -6.25 33.59 -43.44
C PRO A 114 -7.36 32.62 -43.02
N ALA A 115 -8.44 32.60 -43.80
CA ALA A 115 -9.55 31.69 -43.65
C ALA A 115 -9.07 30.24 -43.82
N VAL A 116 -8.61 29.62 -42.72
CA VAL A 116 -8.45 28.17 -42.64
C VAL A 116 -9.84 27.60 -42.36
N ALA A 117 -10.42 27.00 -43.39
CA ALA A 117 -11.64 26.22 -43.31
C ALA A 117 -11.57 25.31 -42.08
N SER A 118 -12.51 25.50 -41.16
CA SER A 118 -12.68 24.66 -39.99
C SER A 118 -13.14 23.28 -40.46
N VAL A 119 -12.20 22.42 -40.82
CA VAL A 119 -12.42 20.98 -40.89
C VAL A 119 -12.35 20.49 -39.46
N MET A 120 -13.48 20.59 -38.76
CA MET A 120 -13.73 19.80 -37.56
C MET A 120 -13.59 18.32 -37.98
N PRO A 121 -12.68 17.51 -37.43
CA PRO A 121 -12.94 16.10 -37.39
C PRO A 121 -14.19 15.96 -36.54
N ALA A 122 -15.29 15.48 -37.13
CA ALA A 122 -16.44 15.02 -36.37
C ALA A 122 -15.89 14.06 -35.32
N PHE A 123 -15.86 14.50 -34.05
CA PHE A 123 -15.53 13.65 -32.93
C PHE A 123 -16.65 12.62 -32.92
N ALA A 124 -16.36 11.45 -33.51
CA ALA A 124 -17.29 10.34 -33.51
C ALA A 124 -17.76 10.17 -32.06
N PRO A 125 -19.08 10.04 -31.81
CA PRO A 125 -19.52 9.70 -30.48
C PRO A 125 -18.75 8.42 -30.10
N VAL A 126 -17.97 8.47 -29.02
CA VAL A 126 -17.42 7.28 -28.39
C VAL A 126 -18.62 6.37 -28.19
N ALA A 127 -18.71 5.36 -29.05
CA ALA A 127 -19.82 4.44 -29.05
C ALA A 127 -19.91 3.87 -27.65
N ALA A 128 -21.00 4.17 -26.94
CA ALA A 128 -21.34 3.48 -25.72
C ALA A 128 -21.26 1.98 -26.05
N PRO A 129 -20.41 1.19 -25.36
CA PRO A 129 -20.28 -0.20 -25.70
C PRO A 129 -21.65 -0.85 -25.52
N ALA A 130 -22.12 -1.45 -26.60
CA ALA A 130 -23.32 -2.26 -26.65
C ALA A 130 -23.34 -3.23 -25.46
N THR A 131 -24.55 -3.51 -24.97
CA THR A 131 -24.91 -4.36 -23.84
C THR A 131 -24.35 -5.78 -23.97
N ALA A 132 -23.03 -5.92 -23.80
CA ALA A 132 -22.39 -7.19 -23.54
C ALA A 132 -22.87 -7.64 -22.16
N ARG A 133 -23.26 -8.92 -22.01
CA ARG A 133 -23.69 -9.51 -20.74
C ARG A 133 -22.50 -9.66 -19.78
N GLY A 134 -21.94 -8.53 -19.34
CA GLY A 134 -20.80 -8.46 -18.42
C GLY A 134 -19.95 -7.23 -18.66
N ILE A 135 -19.59 -6.55 -17.56
CA ILE A 135 -18.57 -5.49 -17.56
C ILE A 135 -17.20 -6.17 -17.35
N PRO A 136 -16.15 -5.84 -18.11
CA PRO A 136 -14.83 -6.41 -17.88
C PRO A 136 -14.34 -6.06 -16.47
N LEU A 137 -13.63 -7.00 -15.84
CA LEU A 137 -13.11 -6.81 -14.47
C LEU A 137 -12.32 -5.51 -14.33
N SER A 138 -11.54 -5.14 -15.34
CA SER A 138 -10.79 -3.87 -15.36
C SER A 138 -11.70 -2.64 -15.22
N GLN A 139 -12.86 -2.63 -15.90
CA GLN A 139 -13.82 -1.53 -15.83
C GLN A 139 -14.57 -1.51 -14.49
N LEU A 140 -14.89 -2.69 -13.92
CA LEU A 140 -15.45 -2.77 -12.57
C LEU A 140 -14.46 -2.23 -11.51
N LEU A 141 -13.19 -2.67 -11.55
CA LEU A 141 -12.17 -2.22 -10.62
C LEU A 141 -11.82 -0.74 -10.79
N ALA A 142 -11.86 -0.22 -12.02
CA ALA A 142 -11.73 1.22 -12.27
C ALA A 142 -12.89 2.02 -11.68
N SER A 143 -14.11 1.49 -11.76
CA SER A 143 -15.30 2.10 -11.15
C SER A 143 -15.18 2.11 -9.62
N VAL A 144 -14.73 1.01 -9.00
CA VAL A 144 -14.47 0.94 -7.55
C VAL A 144 -13.39 1.93 -7.13
N SER A 145 -12.30 2.03 -7.88
CA SER A 145 -11.23 3.00 -7.61
C SER A 145 -11.76 4.45 -7.65
N THR A 146 -12.59 4.75 -8.65
CA THR A 146 -13.24 6.08 -8.78
C THR A 146 -14.19 6.36 -7.62
N ALA A 147 -15.01 5.39 -7.23
CA ALA A 147 -15.94 5.52 -6.11
C ALA A 147 -15.22 5.77 -4.78
N ILE A 148 -14.09 5.08 -4.53
CA ILE A 148 -13.28 5.30 -3.33
C ILE A 148 -12.61 6.67 -3.37
N MET A 149 -12.05 7.05 -4.51
CA MET A 149 -11.39 8.36 -4.67
C MET A 149 -12.37 9.53 -4.47
N GLN A 150 -13.62 9.38 -4.92
CA GLN A 150 -14.65 10.41 -4.75
C GLN A 150 -15.29 10.40 -3.36
N GLY A 151 -15.44 9.22 -2.75
CA GLY A 151 -16.11 9.05 -1.47
C GLY A 151 -15.25 9.36 -0.25
N PHE A 152 -13.92 9.29 -0.38
CA PHE A 152 -13.03 9.40 0.77
C PHE A 152 -11.87 10.38 0.53
N SER A 153 -11.79 11.39 1.38
CA SER A 153 -10.61 12.24 1.54
C SER A 153 -9.65 11.66 2.58
N SER A 154 -8.49 12.31 2.77
CA SER A 154 -7.59 11.97 3.88
C SER A 154 -8.28 12.17 5.22
N THR A 155 -8.29 11.13 6.06
CA THR A 155 -8.95 11.12 7.37
C THR A 155 -8.00 10.60 8.44
N TRP A 156 -8.19 11.08 9.66
CA TRP A 156 -7.47 10.60 10.84
C TRP A 156 -8.06 9.26 11.30
N VAL A 157 -7.20 8.24 11.38
CA VAL A 157 -7.57 6.86 11.71
C VAL A 157 -6.63 6.34 12.80
N THR A 158 -7.21 5.73 13.83
CA THR A 158 -6.46 4.98 14.85
C THR A 158 -6.15 3.59 14.33
N LEU A 159 -4.90 3.17 14.40
CA LEU A 159 -4.48 1.84 13.96
C LEU A 159 -3.33 1.29 14.81
N GLU A 160 -3.13 -0.01 14.74
CA GLU A 160 -1.99 -0.72 15.30
C GLU A 160 -1.09 -1.22 14.16
N LEU A 161 0.22 -1.01 14.29
CA LEU A 161 1.19 -1.55 13.34
C LEU A 161 1.33 -3.07 13.55
N VAL A 162 1.07 -3.85 12.51
CA VAL A 162 1.26 -5.31 12.51
C VAL A 162 2.66 -5.65 12.00
N SER A 163 3.10 -4.98 10.93
CA SER A 163 4.42 -5.21 10.34
C SER A 163 4.93 -3.95 9.65
N VAL A 164 6.23 -3.71 9.74
CA VAL A 164 6.93 -2.59 9.11
C VAL A 164 8.04 -3.13 8.22
N ARG A 165 8.05 -2.74 6.95
CA ARG A 165 9.07 -3.12 5.98
C ARG A 165 9.63 -1.88 5.29
N ASN A 166 10.87 -1.54 5.64
CA ASN A 166 11.62 -0.49 4.99
C ASN A 166 12.25 -1.03 3.70
N HIS A 167 12.04 -0.33 2.59
CA HIS A 167 12.67 -0.65 1.31
C HIS A 167 13.83 0.30 1.01
N ALA A 168 14.84 -0.19 0.30
CA ALA A 168 16.03 0.62 -0.07
C ALA A 168 15.69 1.86 -0.90
N SER A 169 14.54 1.87 -1.59
CA SER A 169 14.04 3.03 -2.34
C SER A 169 13.55 4.18 -1.44
N GLY A 170 13.46 3.97 -0.12
CA GLY A 170 12.92 4.94 0.84
C GLY A 170 11.39 4.90 0.98
N HIS A 171 10.73 3.84 0.48
CA HIS A 171 9.31 3.58 0.79
C HIS A 171 9.19 2.68 2.01
N VAL A 172 8.17 2.92 2.82
CA VAL A 172 7.84 2.06 3.95
C VAL A 172 6.54 1.36 3.66
N TYR A 173 6.59 0.04 3.54
CA TYR A 173 5.41 -0.80 3.41
C TYR A 173 4.99 -1.27 4.78
N LEU A 174 3.70 -1.14 5.05
CA LEU A 174 3.11 -1.41 6.35
C LEU A 174 1.98 -2.40 6.20
N GLU A 175 1.83 -3.21 7.24
CA GLU A 175 0.60 -3.92 7.50
C GLU A 175 0.04 -3.35 8.80
N VAL A 176 -1.21 -2.94 8.75
CA VAL A 176 -1.90 -2.28 9.86
C VAL A 176 -3.15 -3.07 10.22
N GLY A 177 -3.52 -3.01 11.49
CA GLY A 177 -4.72 -3.64 12.00
C GLY A 177 -5.42 -2.78 13.01
N ASP A 178 -6.66 -3.14 13.33
CA ASP A 178 -7.38 -2.60 14.47
C ASP A 178 -7.79 -3.75 15.39
N ASN A 179 -7.36 -3.65 16.64
CA ASN A 179 -7.59 -4.63 17.68
C ASN A 179 -8.47 -4.00 18.76
N ARG A 180 -9.73 -4.43 18.82
CA ARG A 180 -10.67 -4.07 19.87
C ARG A 180 -10.83 -5.27 20.81
N ASN A 181 -10.47 -5.09 22.08
CA ASN A 181 -10.59 -6.13 23.13
C ASN A 181 -9.91 -7.47 22.79
N GLY A 182 -8.75 -7.43 22.11
CA GLY A 182 -8.00 -8.64 21.76
C GLY A 182 -8.52 -9.40 20.54
N SER A 183 -9.55 -8.88 19.86
CA SER A 183 -10.02 -9.42 18.57
C SER A 183 -9.66 -8.48 17.43
N ALA A 184 -8.97 -9.02 16.42
CA ALA A 184 -8.63 -8.27 15.20
C ALA A 184 -9.91 -7.97 14.43
N THR A 185 -10.32 -6.70 14.46
CA THR A 185 -11.56 -6.20 13.85
C THR A 185 -11.33 -5.77 12.40
N ALA A 186 -10.14 -5.25 12.09
CA ALA A 186 -9.76 -4.87 10.73
C ALA A 186 -8.28 -5.13 10.46
N LYS A 187 -7.94 -5.35 9.19
CA LYS A 187 -6.56 -5.53 8.72
C LYS A 187 -6.41 -5.03 7.29
N CYS A 188 -5.39 -4.23 7.00
CA CYS A 188 -5.09 -3.79 5.64
C CYS A 188 -3.60 -3.48 5.42
N SER A 189 -3.21 -3.32 4.15
CA SER A 189 -1.88 -2.82 3.79
C SER A 189 -1.87 -1.29 3.77
N ALA A 190 -0.75 -0.69 4.14
CA ALA A 190 -0.53 0.74 4.04
C ALA A 190 0.87 1.02 3.47
N THR A 191 1.05 2.21 2.88
CA THR A 191 2.32 2.65 2.31
C THR A 191 2.60 4.08 2.73
N ILE A 192 3.80 4.31 3.25
CA ILE A 192 4.37 5.66 3.39
C ILE A 192 5.33 5.85 2.22
N TRP A 193 4.98 6.78 1.34
CA TRP A 193 5.83 7.15 0.21
C TRP A 193 7.09 7.86 0.68
N LYS A 194 8.12 7.90 -0.19
CA LYS A 194 9.41 8.52 0.14
C LYS A 194 9.26 10.00 0.55
N SER A 195 8.31 10.70 -0.07
CA SER A 195 7.96 12.08 0.28
C SER A 195 7.49 12.25 1.72
N GLY A 196 6.80 11.24 2.26
CA GLY A 196 6.30 11.20 3.63
C GLY A 196 7.22 10.47 4.61
N ALA A 197 8.30 9.82 4.15
CA ALA A 197 9.15 8.99 5.02
C ALA A 197 9.78 9.76 6.20
N GLY A 198 9.93 11.09 6.07
CA GLY A 198 10.40 11.96 7.16
C GLY A 198 9.52 11.90 8.41
N ILE A 199 8.21 11.68 8.25
CA ILE A 199 7.28 11.62 9.39
C ILE A 199 7.60 10.46 10.33
N VAL A 200 8.19 9.38 9.82
CA VAL A 200 8.61 8.23 10.65
C VAL A 200 9.77 8.64 11.54
N SER A 201 10.78 9.29 10.98
CA SER A 201 11.93 9.78 11.76
C SER A 201 11.54 10.88 12.74
N ASP A 202 10.64 11.77 12.37
CA ASP A 202 10.16 12.84 13.26
C ASP A 202 9.31 12.28 14.41
N PHE A 203 8.51 11.25 14.14
CA PHE A 203 7.80 10.48 15.15
C PHE A 203 8.77 9.81 16.15
N GLU A 204 9.81 9.13 15.67
CA GLU A 204 10.76 8.45 16.56
C GLU A 204 11.56 9.44 17.41
N LYS A 205 11.93 10.60 16.85
CA LYS A 205 12.62 11.66 17.61
C LYS A 205 11.75 12.31 18.67
N SER A 206 10.47 12.55 18.39
CA SER A 206 9.55 13.24 19.28
C SER A 206 9.02 12.35 20.41
N THR A 207 8.68 11.10 20.10
CA THR A 207 8.16 10.14 21.09
C THR A 207 9.25 9.35 21.80
N GLY A 208 10.45 9.26 21.22
CA GLY A 208 11.52 8.37 21.68
C GLY A 208 11.20 6.87 21.47
N ALA A 209 10.04 6.55 20.89
CA ALA A 209 9.62 5.19 20.60
C ALA A 209 10.07 4.79 19.19
N ARG A 210 10.32 3.49 18.98
CA ARG A 210 10.59 2.96 17.65
C ARG A 210 9.30 2.79 16.87
N PHE A 211 9.34 3.08 15.58
CA PHE A 211 8.26 2.82 14.64
C PHE A 211 8.25 1.34 14.26
N ALA A 212 7.66 0.51 15.13
CA ALA A 212 7.68 -0.95 15.03
C ALA A 212 6.30 -1.58 15.27
N ALA A 213 6.19 -2.88 15.04
CA ALA A 213 4.95 -3.63 15.27
C ALA A 213 4.51 -3.53 16.75
N GLY A 214 3.19 -3.54 16.98
CA GLY A 214 2.56 -3.46 18.30
C GLY A 214 2.35 -2.04 18.83
N VAL A 215 2.74 -1.01 18.07
CA VAL A 215 2.53 0.40 18.41
C VAL A 215 1.19 0.88 17.85
N LYS A 216 0.39 1.51 18.70
CA LYS A 216 -0.84 2.19 18.29
C LYS A 216 -0.57 3.64 17.92
N LEU A 217 -1.12 4.06 16.78
CA LEU A 217 -0.88 5.35 16.17
C LEU A 217 -2.20 5.97 15.74
N LEU A 218 -2.25 7.30 15.80
CA LEU A 218 -3.25 8.10 15.11
C LEU A 218 -2.59 8.67 13.85
N VAL A 219 -3.07 8.26 12.68
CA VAL A 219 -2.47 8.62 11.40
C VAL A 219 -3.48 9.27 10.48
N ARG A 220 -3.03 10.23 9.67
CA ARG A 220 -3.83 10.78 8.58
C ARG A 220 -3.55 9.95 7.33
N ALA A 221 -4.57 9.21 6.89
CA ALA A 221 -4.44 8.31 5.76
C ALA A 221 -5.55 8.54 4.72
N ARG A 222 -5.24 8.25 3.47
CA ARG A 222 -6.18 8.24 2.35
C ARG A 222 -6.34 6.81 1.82
N PRO A 223 -7.57 6.31 1.63
CA PRO A 223 -7.78 5.03 1.01
C PRO A 223 -7.53 5.11 -0.50
N VAL A 224 -6.75 4.16 -1.01
CA VAL A 224 -6.43 4.04 -2.43
C VAL A 224 -6.66 2.61 -2.87
N PHE A 225 -7.39 2.43 -3.96
CA PHE A 225 -7.64 1.12 -4.54
C PHE A 225 -6.94 0.98 -5.89
N LYS A 226 -6.05 -0.02 -5.99
CA LYS A 226 -5.29 -0.35 -7.19
C LYS A 226 -5.80 -1.67 -7.76
N ALA A 227 -6.12 -1.71 -9.05
CA ALA A 227 -6.69 -2.92 -9.67
C ALA A 227 -5.82 -4.18 -9.53
N MET A 228 -4.49 -4.04 -9.51
CA MET A 228 -3.56 -5.17 -9.40
C MET A 228 -3.24 -5.60 -7.95
N PHE A 229 -3.24 -4.65 -7.01
CA PHE A 229 -2.76 -4.87 -5.64
C PHE A 229 -3.89 -4.84 -4.59
N GLY A 230 -5.07 -4.35 -4.97
CA GLY A 230 -6.22 -4.20 -4.09
C GLY A 230 -6.20 -2.88 -3.31
N PHE A 231 -6.79 -2.94 -2.11
CA PHE A 231 -6.93 -1.81 -1.20
C PHE A 231 -5.64 -1.54 -0.42
N SER A 232 -5.23 -0.28 -0.37
CA SER A 232 -4.09 0.20 0.41
C SER A 232 -4.38 1.57 1.01
N LEU A 233 -3.84 1.83 2.20
CA LEU A 233 -3.85 3.17 2.80
C LEU A 233 -2.55 3.90 2.48
N GLU A 234 -2.67 5.12 1.98
CA GLU A 234 -1.52 6.02 1.84
C GLU A 234 -1.49 6.94 3.05
N ILE A 235 -0.40 6.89 3.83
CA ILE A 235 -0.26 7.64 5.08
C ILE A 235 0.54 8.91 4.81
N ASP A 236 -0.06 10.05 5.14
CA ASP A 236 0.50 11.39 4.89
C ASP A 236 1.03 12.04 6.18
N ALA A 237 0.46 11.72 7.35
CA ALA A 237 0.87 12.30 8.64
C ALA A 237 0.62 11.35 9.82
N ILE A 238 1.34 11.56 10.91
CA ILE A 238 1.22 10.81 12.18
C ILE A 238 1.12 11.85 13.29
N ASP A 239 0.22 11.64 14.25
CA ASP A 239 0.13 12.45 15.45
C ASP A 239 0.99 11.83 16.58
N PRO A 240 2.11 12.48 16.98
CA PRO A 240 2.97 11.97 18.05
C PRO A 240 2.33 12.03 19.44
N GLN A 241 1.41 12.98 19.67
CA GLN A 241 0.82 13.21 20.99
C GLN A 241 -0.11 12.07 21.39
N TYR A 242 -0.91 11.57 20.44
CA TYR A 242 -1.77 10.41 20.66
C TYR A 242 -0.95 9.18 21.09
N THR A 243 0.14 8.90 20.38
CA THR A 243 0.98 7.73 20.67
C THR A 243 1.70 7.84 22.00
N LEU A 244 2.14 9.04 22.39
CA LEU A 244 2.72 9.25 23.72
C LEU A 244 1.71 8.89 24.81
N GLY A 245 0.45 9.31 24.67
CA GLY A 245 -0.62 8.98 25.61
C GLY A 245 -0.89 7.47 25.70
N ASP A 246 -0.93 6.76 24.57
CA ASP A 246 -1.11 5.30 24.54
C ASP A 246 0.05 4.56 25.22
N LEU A 247 1.29 4.97 24.94
CA LEU A 247 2.49 4.39 25.56
C LEU A 247 2.55 4.63 27.07
N GLU A 248 2.18 5.82 27.54
CA GLU A 248 2.11 6.15 28.96
C GLU A 248 1.01 5.35 29.67
N ALA A 249 -0.16 5.22 29.05
CA ALA A 249 -1.25 4.41 29.57
C ALA A 249 -0.82 2.94 29.71
N ARG A 250 -0.13 2.40 28.71
CA ARG A 250 0.38 1.02 28.72
C ARG A 250 1.49 0.81 29.76
N LYS A 251 2.41 1.77 29.92
CA LYS A 251 3.44 1.74 30.98
C LYS A 251 2.80 1.73 32.37
N ARG A 252 1.76 2.53 32.58
CA ARG A 252 1.01 2.57 33.84
C ARG A 252 0.30 1.25 34.11
N GLU A 253 -0.37 0.67 33.12
CA GLU A 253 -1.04 -0.63 33.25
C GLU A 253 -0.04 -1.75 33.62
N ILE A 254 1.11 -1.81 32.95
CA ILE A 254 2.16 -2.80 33.27
C ILE A 254 2.66 -2.61 34.69
N ARG A 255 2.90 -1.36 35.12
CA ARG A 255 3.32 -1.05 36.50
C ARG A 255 2.27 -1.53 37.50
N GLU A 256 1.01 -1.20 37.30
CA GLU A 256 -0.09 -1.62 38.18
C GLU A 256 -0.26 -3.14 38.23
N ARG A 257 -0.12 -3.83 37.07
CA ARG A 257 -0.16 -5.29 37.01
C ARG A 257 0.99 -5.92 37.80
N LEU A 258 2.22 -5.46 37.59
CA LEU A 258 3.40 -5.97 38.30
C LEU A 258 3.32 -5.71 39.81
N THR A 259 2.81 -4.55 40.23
CA THR A 259 2.57 -4.26 41.66
C THR A 259 1.50 -5.17 42.25
N ARG A 260 0.43 -5.47 41.51
CA ARG A 260 -0.65 -6.38 41.95
C ARG A 260 -0.20 -7.83 42.07
N GLU A 261 0.70 -8.27 41.19
CA GLU A 261 1.25 -9.63 41.18
C GLU A 261 2.35 -9.86 42.23
N ARG A 262 2.80 -8.81 42.94
CA ARG A 262 3.60 -8.86 44.18
C ARG A 262 4.89 -9.72 44.09
N VAL A 263 5.60 -9.69 42.95
CA VAL A 263 6.98 -10.20 42.81
C VAL A 263 7.98 -9.05 42.89
N PHE A 264 7.90 -8.28 43.98
CA PHE A 264 9.04 -7.58 44.54
C PHE A 264 8.91 -7.81 46.04
N GLY A 265 9.60 -8.85 46.52
CA GLY A 265 9.87 -8.95 47.94
C GLY A 265 10.66 -7.70 48.33
N ASP A 266 10.15 -7.00 49.33
CA ASP A 266 10.89 -6.00 50.08
C ASP A 266 12.23 -6.61 50.53
N ALA A 267 13.29 -6.34 49.77
CA ALA A 267 14.65 -6.65 50.14
C ALA A 267 15.41 -5.34 50.14
N ASP A 268 15.09 -4.47 51.11
CA ASP A 268 15.99 -3.46 51.66
C ASP A 268 15.28 -2.74 52.81
N VAL A 269 15.52 -3.12 54.08
CA VAL A 269 15.71 -2.19 55.22
C VAL A 269 16.49 -2.90 56.37
N GLU A 270 17.69 -2.39 56.65
CA GLU A 270 18.48 -2.41 57.91
C GLU A 270 18.84 -3.73 58.64
N SER A 271 20.12 -4.10 58.54
CA SER A 271 20.92 -4.45 59.73
C SER A 271 22.38 -4.07 59.50
N GLY A 272 22.64 -2.76 59.50
CA GLY A 272 23.95 -2.23 59.88
C GLY A 272 23.96 -2.04 61.40
N ALA A 273 24.64 -2.94 62.09
CA ALA A 273 25.04 -2.82 63.49
C ALA A 273 26.53 -3.16 63.57
#